data_AF-A0A9X3BA69-F1
#
_entry.id   AF-A0A9X3BA69-F1
#
_cell.length_a   1.000
_cell.length_b   1.000
_cell.length_c   1.000
_cell.angle_alpha   90.00
_cell.angle_beta   90.00
_cell.angle_gamma   90.00
#
_symmetry.space_group_name_H-M   'P 1'
#
loop_
_entity.id
_entity.type
_entity.pdbx_description
1 polymer ?
#
loop_
_entity_poly.entity_id
_entity_poly.type
_entity_poly.pdbx_seq_one_letter_code
_entity_poly.pdbx_strand_id
1 'polypeptide(L)'
;MDESPTGCWTNHHSIIQFKNQWYLFYHHNDYSPNFDKARSIRADSLFFNEDGTIKKVIPTLRGIGVTDATTQIQMDRFSTKSEEAAIDFLDTLNKFQGWKTILDKPGTWIQYNCVEFGKKAAKSVSIRAASATAASLVIRTKDASGPVIAEVNIPKGSNWHIVKKSIAAVQPGIKNLVVQLKGNGKVDVDWISFQ
;
A
#
# COMPACT_ATOMS: atom_id res chain seq x y z
N MET A 1 18.37 10.52 7.49
CA MET A 1 17.82 9.16 7.39
C MET A 1 18.87 8.20 7.91
N ASP A 2 18.44 7.13 8.54
CA ASP A 2 19.33 6.06 9.00
C ASP A 2 19.83 5.24 7.80
N GLU A 3 20.81 4.36 8.02
CA GLU A 3 21.24 3.38 7.03
C GLU A 3 20.09 2.48 6.60
N SER A 4 20.01 2.14 5.31
CA SER A 4 18.95 1.25 4.82
C SER A 4 19.17 -0.17 5.35
N PRO A 5 18.14 -0.85 5.89
CA PRO A 5 18.26 -2.24 6.33
C PRO A 5 18.53 -3.22 5.18
N THR A 6 18.41 -2.79 3.92
CA THR A 6 18.62 -3.64 2.73
C THR A 6 20.00 -3.46 2.09
N GLY A 7 20.96 -2.85 2.79
CA GLY A 7 22.35 -2.73 2.33
C GLY A 7 22.55 -1.76 1.17
N CYS A 8 21.62 -0.83 0.93
CA CYS A 8 21.84 0.29 0.01
C CYS A 8 22.87 1.24 0.66
N TRP A 9 24.13 1.15 0.22
CA TRP A 9 25.27 1.74 0.91
C TRP A 9 25.22 3.27 1.02
N THR A 10 24.78 3.93 -0.05
CA THR A 10 24.80 5.40 -0.11
C THR A 10 23.44 5.97 0.28
N ASN A 11 23.44 7.16 0.86
CA ASN A 11 22.24 7.98 1.02
C ASN A 11 22.39 9.26 0.18
N HIS A 12 21.39 9.57 -0.63
CA HIS A 12 21.32 10.81 -1.39
C HIS A 12 19.88 11.30 -1.35
N HIS A 13 19.69 12.57 -0.99
CA HIS A 13 18.36 13.11 -0.76
C HIS A 13 18.29 14.61 -1.07
N SER A 14 17.07 15.09 -1.24
CA SER A 14 16.75 16.51 -1.35
C SER A 14 15.44 16.81 -0.63
N ILE A 15 15.35 17.96 0.02
CA ILE A 15 14.12 18.44 0.64
C ILE A 15 13.53 19.53 -0.25
N ILE A 16 12.26 19.36 -0.65
CA ILE A 16 11.58 20.29 -1.55
C ILE A 16 10.23 20.66 -0.95
N GLN A 17 9.90 21.94 -0.98
CA GLN A 17 8.53 22.41 -0.74
C GLN A 17 7.79 22.50 -2.07
N PHE A 18 6.63 21.85 -2.15
CA PHE A 18 5.76 21.91 -3.32
C PHE A 18 4.30 21.96 -2.87
N LYS A 19 3.52 22.90 -3.43
CA LYS A 19 2.10 23.11 -3.09
C LYS A 19 1.85 23.13 -1.56
N ASN A 20 2.66 23.90 -0.84
CA ASN A 20 2.59 24.10 0.61
C ASN A 20 2.85 22.84 1.46
N GLN A 21 3.42 21.78 0.89
CA GLN A 21 3.87 20.58 1.61
C GLN A 21 5.36 20.36 1.38
N TRP A 22 6.07 19.97 2.44
CA TRP A 22 7.47 19.57 2.36
C TRP A 22 7.59 18.08 2.08
N TYR A 23 8.58 17.71 1.27
CA TYR A 23 8.85 16.35 0.88
C TYR A 23 10.34 16.05 0.99
N LEU A 24 10.66 14.84 1.45
CA LEU A 24 11.99 14.27 1.35
C LEU A 24 12.02 13.35 0.13
N PHE A 25 12.76 13.73 -0.90
CA PHE A 25 13.11 12.85 -2.02
C PHE A 25 14.43 12.15 -1.69
N TYR A 26 14.51 10.87 -1.99
CA TYR A 26 15.70 10.06 -1.75
C TYR A 26 15.76 8.87 -2.71
N HIS A 27 16.84 8.10 -2.68
CA HIS A 27 16.95 6.91 -3.52
C HIS A 27 16.79 5.60 -2.74
N HIS A 28 16.50 4.52 -3.46
CA HIS A 28 16.58 3.15 -2.94
C HIS A 28 16.85 2.15 -4.08
N ASN A 29 17.34 0.95 -3.78
CA ASN A 29 17.67 -0.09 -4.77
C ASN A 29 16.58 -1.17 -4.91
N ASP A 30 15.29 -0.84 -4.69
CA ASP A 30 14.20 -1.84 -4.66
C ASP A 30 14.12 -2.68 -5.93
N TYR A 31 14.30 -2.07 -7.09
CA TYR A 31 14.25 -2.76 -8.38
C TYR A 31 15.55 -3.53 -8.70
N SER A 32 16.63 -3.25 -8.00
CA SER A 32 17.98 -3.82 -8.19
C SER A 32 18.61 -4.20 -6.85
N PRO A 33 17.99 -5.11 -6.08
CA PRO A 33 18.44 -5.44 -4.71
C PRO A 33 19.85 -6.04 -4.68
N ASN A 34 20.31 -6.61 -5.80
CA ASN A 34 21.65 -7.20 -5.94
C ASN A 34 22.66 -6.23 -6.59
N PHE A 35 22.26 -4.99 -6.88
CA PHE A 35 23.11 -3.99 -7.52
C PHE A 35 22.72 -2.58 -7.04
N ASP A 36 23.23 -2.20 -5.87
CA ASP A 36 22.93 -0.96 -5.15
C ASP A 36 23.33 0.33 -5.87
N LYS A 37 24.12 0.24 -6.95
CA LYS A 37 24.49 1.36 -7.81
C LYS A 37 23.35 1.78 -8.74
N ALA A 38 22.49 0.84 -9.14
CA ALA A 38 21.23 1.15 -9.79
C ALA A 38 20.20 1.46 -8.71
N ARG A 39 19.64 2.67 -8.73
CA ARG A 39 18.73 3.16 -7.70
C ARG A 39 17.55 3.85 -8.34
N SER A 40 16.43 3.80 -7.66
CA SER A 40 15.16 4.42 -8.04
C SER A 40 14.78 5.48 -7.01
N ILE A 41 13.96 6.44 -7.42
CA ILE A 41 13.52 7.49 -6.51
C ILE A 41 12.48 6.96 -5.52
N ARG A 42 12.49 7.52 -4.32
CA ARG A 42 11.41 7.48 -3.35
C ARG A 42 11.14 8.90 -2.87
N ALA A 43 9.94 9.12 -2.35
CA ALA A 43 9.58 10.38 -1.73
C ALA A 43 8.60 10.15 -0.60
N ASP A 44 8.76 10.84 0.52
CA ASP A 44 7.81 10.83 1.64
C ASP A 44 7.56 12.25 2.13
N SER A 45 6.38 12.48 2.71
CA SER A 45 6.05 13.78 3.30
C SER A 45 6.97 14.08 4.50
N LEU A 46 7.49 15.29 4.54
CA LEU A 46 8.33 15.81 5.62
C LEU A 46 7.55 16.88 6.39
N PHE A 47 7.73 16.89 7.71
CA PHE A 47 7.10 17.86 8.59
C PHE A 47 8.12 18.42 9.58
N PHE A 48 7.84 19.62 10.07
CA PHE A 48 8.64 20.26 11.11
C PHE A 48 7.88 20.23 12.44
N ASN A 49 8.63 20.20 13.54
CA ASN A 49 8.14 20.51 14.88
C ASN A 49 7.94 22.03 15.00
N GLU A 50 7.28 22.46 16.08
CA GLU A 50 7.05 23.89 16.36
C GLU A 50 8.36 24.68 16.55
N ASP A 51 9.42 24.02 17.04
CA ASP A 51 10.76 24.59 17.20
C ASP A 51 11.58 24.64 15.90
N GLY A 52 10.99 24.24 14.77
CA GLY A 52 11.65 24.22 13.46
C GLY A 52 12.54 22.99 13.20
N THR A 53 12.66 22.05 14.14
CA THR A 53 13.37 20.79 13.89
C THR A 53 12.57 19.87 12.97
N ILE A 54 13.26 18.99 12.23
CA ILE A 54 12.61 18.05 11.31
C ILE A 54 12.04 16.86 12.10
N LYS A 55 10.75 16.55 11.89
CA LYS A 55 10.18 15.27 12.33
C LYS A 55 10.80 14.15 11.52
N LYS A 56 11.29 13.11 12.18
CA LYS A 56 11.93 11.96 11.53
C LYS A 56 10.99 11.38 10.46
N VAL A 57 11.44 11.41 9.21
CA VAL A 57 10.75 10.77 8.10
C VAL A 57 10.94 9.26 8.23
N ILE A 58 9.84 8.52 8.22
CA ILE A 58 9.84 7.06 8.17
C ILE A 58 9.61 6.67 6.71
N PRO A 59 10.61 6.10 6.01
CA PRO A 59 10.47 5.65 4.64
C PRO A 59 9.27 4.72 4.45
N THR A 60 8.45 4.99 3.44
CA THR A 60 7.33 4.10 3.07
C THR A 60 7.48 3.60 1.63
N LEU A 61 6.71 2.56 1.29
CA LEU A 61 6.48 2.18 -0.10
C LEU A 61 5.28 2.93 -0.71
N ARG A 62 4.50 3.64 0.12
CA ARG A 62 3.32 4.42 -0.28
C ARG A 62 3.68 5.61 -1.15
N GLY A 63 4.76 6.28 -0.79
CA GLY A 63 5.13 7.54 -1.42
C GLY A 63 4.19 8.69 -1.06
N ILE A 64 4.08 9.65 -1.98
CA ILE A 64 3.33 10.89 -1.80
C ILE A 64 2.05 10.94 -2.65
N GLY A 65 1.19 11.92 -2.37
CA GLY A 65 0.06 12.27 -3.23
C GLY A 65 -1.26 11.57 -2.88
N VAL A 66 -2.33 12.03 -3.55
CA VAL A 66 -3.69 11.51 -3.42
C VAL A 66 -3.97 10.56 -4.58
N THR A 67 -4.50 9.38 -4.28
CA THR A 67 -4.80 8.35 -5.28
C THR A 67 -6.29 8.32 -5.55
N ASP A 68 -6.69 8.36 -6.82
CA ASP A 68 -8.10 8.25 -7.20
C ASP A 68 -8.61 6.82 -6.92
N ALA A 69 -9.71 6.71 -6.18
CA ALA A 69 -10.31 5.42 -5.79
C ALA A 69 -10.63 4.50 -6.98
N THR A 70 -10.84 5.07 -8.18
CA THR A 70 -11.19 4.32 -9.40
C THR A 70 -9.98 3.71 -10.11
N THR A 71 -8.77 4.14 -9.76
CA THR A 71 -7.53 3.57 -10.32
C THR A 71 -7.15 2.25 -9.67
N GLN A 72 -6.15 1.55 -10.21
CA GLN A 72 -5.56 0.37 -9.56
C GLN A 72 -4.63 0.83 -8.43
N ILE A 73 -5.15 0.81 -7.21
CA ILE A 73 -4.40 1.13 -6.01
C ILE A 73 -3.55 -0.08 -5.64
N GLN A 74 -2.24 0.04 -5.80
CA GLN A 74 -1.26 -1.02 -5.52
C GLN A 74 -1.10 -1.17 -4.01
N MET A 75 -1.38 -2.37 -3.47
CA MET A 75 -1.48 -2.61 -2.03
C MET A 75 -0.14 -2.85 -1.35
N ASP A 76 0.93 -3.12 -2.11
CA ASP A 76 2.32 -3.12 -1.65
C ASP A 76 2.78 -1.73 -1.20
N ARG A 77 2.16 -0.68 -1.75
CA ARG A 77 2.43 0.72 -1.44
C ARG A 77 1.66 1.18 -0.20
N PHE A 78 1.69 0.40 0.88
CA PHE A 78 1.01 0.76 2.13
C PHE A 78 1.74 1.86 2.90
N SER A 79 0.96 2.67 3.61
CA SER A 79 1.42 3.72 4.52
C SER A 79 1.80 3.20 5.90
N THR A 80 1.14 2.14 6.35
CA THR A 80 1.43 1.42 7.59
C THR A 80 0.82 0.01 7.49
N LYS A 81 1.25 -0.90 8.35
CA LYS A 81 0.86 -2.31 8.32
C LYS A 81 0.96 -2.97 9.69
N SER A 82 0.37 -4.15 9.86
CA SER A 82 0.71 -5.03 10.98
C SER A 82 2.12 -5.59 10.82
N GLU A 83 2.66 -6.16 11.90
CA GLU A 83 4.02 -6.70 11.92
C GLU A 83 4.22 -7.79 10.86
N GLU A 84 3.21 -8.65 10.68
CA GLU A 84 3.25 -9.87 9.86
C GLU A 84 3.00 -9.64 8.38
N ALA A 85 2.41 -8.50 8.01
CA ALA A 85 2.22 -8.17 6.61
C ALA A 85 3.59 -8.02 5.93
N ALA A 86 3.74 -8.59 4.74
CA ALA A 86 4.96 -8.55 3.96
C ALA A 86 4.68 -8.16 2.51
N ILE A 87 5.75 -7.96 1.74
CA ILE A 87 5.67 -7.80 0.29
C ILE A 87 6.65 -8.74 -0.40
N ASP A 88 6.35 -9.09 -1.64
CA ASP A 88 7.24 -9.81 -2.53
C ASP A 88 7.01 -9.37 -3.97
N PHE A 89 7.92 -9.68 -4.89
CA PHE A 89 7.72 -9.36 -6.30
C PHE A 89 6.52 -10.12 -6.88
N LEU A 90 5.82 -9.50 -7.82
CA LEU A 90 4.85 -10.19 -8.66
C LEU A 90 5.55 -11.24 -9.53
N ASP A 91 6.72 -10.90 -10.05
CA ASP A 91 7.60 -11.75 -10.85
C ASP A 91 9.06 -11.42 -10.51
N THR A 92 9.79 -12.38 -9.94
CA THR A 92 11.20 -12.19 -9.53
C THR A 92 12.16 -12.11 -10.72
N LEU A 93 11.76 -12.63 -11.89
CA LEU A 93 12.49 -12.51 -13.16
C LEU A 93 12.21 -11.17 -13.85
N ASN A 94 11.07 -10.56 -13.57
CA ASN A 94 10.67 -9.26 -14.11
C ASN A 94 10.17 -8.29 -13.02
N LYS A 95 11.12 -7.82 -12.21
CA LYS A 95 10.88 -6.93 -11.05
C LYS A 95 10.15 -5.62 -11.40
N PHE A 96 10.21 -5.17 -12.65
CA PHE A 96 9.50 -3.98 -13.10
C PHE A 96 7.97 -4.16 -13.14
N GLN A 97 7.47 -5.40 -13.06
CA GLN A 97 6.03 -5.64 -12.90
C GLN A 97 5.51 -5.19 -11.53
N GLY A 98 6.38 -5.00 -10.54
CA GLY A 98 6.02 -4.51 -9.21
C GLY A 98 5.93 -5.62 -8.16
N TRP A 99 5.23 -5.31 -7.07
CA TRP A 99 5.12 -6.15 -5.89
C TRP A 99 3.68 -6.51 -5.58
N LYS A 100 3.52 -7.54 -4.76
CA LYS A 100 2.27 -7.93 -4.12
C LYS A 100 2.44 -7.83 -2.61
N THR A 101 1.34 -7.57 -1.91
CA THR A 101 1.25 -7.72 -0.46
C THR A 101 0.92 -9.16 -0.12
N ILE A 102 1.57 -9.68 0.93
CA ILE A 102 1.32 -11.00 1.48
C ILE A 102 0.69 -10.83 2.85
N LEU A 103 -0.50 -11.43 3.03
CA LEU A 103 -1.17 -11.56 4.32
C LEU A 103 -1.33 -13.06 4.61
N ASP A 104 -0.69 -13.57 5.66
CA ASP A 104 -0.60 -15.02 5.92
C ASP A 104 -1.00 -15.45 7.34
N LYS A 105 -1.36 -14.51 8.21
CA LYS A 105 -1.95 -14.79 9.54
C LYS A 105 -3.30 -14.10 9.73
N PRO A 106 -4.23 -14.71 10.48
CA PRO A 106 -5.50 -14.07 10.82
C PRO A 106 -5.28 -12.69 11.43
N GLY A 107 -6.03 -11.70 10.94
CA GLY A 107 -5.96 -10.33 11.42
C GLY A 107 -4.85 -9.49 10.79
N THR A 108 -3.91 -10.07 10.04
CA THR A 108 -2.84 -9.34 9.32
C THR A 108 -3.45 -8.29 8.39
N TRP A 109 -2.90 -7.08 8.38
CA TRP A 109 -3.49 -5.97 7.64
C TRP A 109 -2.45 -4.99 7.09
N ILE A 110 -2.83 -4.26 6.04
CA ILE A 110 -2.13 -3.08 5.53
C ILE A 110 -3.09 -1.90 5.46
N GLN A 111 -2.57 -0.68 5.57
CA GLN A 111 -3.31 0.55 5.39
C GLN A 111 -2.72 1.40 4.27
N TYR A 112 -3.54 1.81 3.31
CA TYR A 112 -3.21 2.76 2.26
C TYR A 112 -3.94 4.09 2.55
N ASN A 113 -3.20 5.17 2.74
CA ASN A 113 -3.79 6.48 3.04
C ASN A 113 -4.05 7.33 1.78
N CYS A 114 -4.85 8.37 1.96
CA CYS A 114 -5.09 9.41 0.97
C CYS A 114 -5.70 8.92 -0.35
N VAL A 115 -6.81 8.18 -0.27
CA VAL A 115 -7.60 7.74 -1.42
C VAL A 115 -8.81 8.64 -1.61
N GLU A 116 -8.89 9.34 -2.74
CA GLU A 116 -10.02 10.22 -3.06
C GLU A 116 -11.19 9.42 -3.63
N PHE A 117 -12.30 9.40 -2.91
CA PHE A 117 -13.58 8.93 -3.44
C PHE A 117 -14.32 10.13 -4.05
N GLY A 118 -14.53 10.12 -5.36
CA GLY A 118 -15.16 11.22 -6.07
C GLY A 118 -16.60 11.52 -5.62
N LYS A 119 -17.26 12.44 -6.34
CA LYS A 119 -18.59 12.97 -5.95
C LYS A 119 -19.70 11.92 -5.87
N LYS A 120 -19.58 10.80 -6.59
CA LYS A 120 -20.54 9.70 -6.56
C LYS A 120 -20.04 8.64 -5.60
N ALA A 121 -20.92 8.17 -4.72
CA ALA A 121 -20.60 7.08 -3.81
C ALA A 121 -20.23 5.81 -4.60
N ALA A 122 -19.05 5.26 -4.32
CA ALA A 122 -18.64 3.96 -4.83
C ALA A 122 -19.55 2.87 -4.26
N LYS A 123 -19.91 1.92 -5.10
CA LYS A 123 -20.86 0.84 -4.78
C LYS A 123 -20.25 -0.55 -4.92
N SER A 124 -19.06 -0.64 -5.51
CA SER A 124 -18.33 -1.88 -5.65
C SER A 124 -16.83 -1.68 -5.53
N VAL A 125 -16.15 -2.78 -5.20
CA VAL A 125 -14.71 -2.90 -5.19
C VAL A 125 -14.32 -4.09 -6.06
N SER A 126 -13.25 -3.93 -6.82
CA SER A 126 -12.57 -4.98 -7.54
C SER A 126 -11.20 -5.17 -6.92
N ILE A 127 -10.85 -6.42 -6.60
CA ILE A 127 -9.55 -6.77 -6.02
C ILE A 127 -8.87 -7.82 -6.88
N ARG A 128 -7.60 -7.59 -7.23
CA ARG A 128 -6.74 -8.60 -7.84
C ARG A 128 -5.96 -9.31 -6.76
N ALA A 129 -6.27 -10.58 -6.52
CA ALA A 129 -5.66 -11.39 -5.49
C ALA A 129 -5.53 -12.86 -5.89
N ALA A 130 -4.63 -13.59 -5.23
CA ALA A 130 -4.43 -15.03 -5.38
C ALA A 130 -4.31 -15.70 -4.00
N SER A 131 -4.85 -16.91 -3.86
CA SER A 131 -4.79 -17.65 -2.60
C SER A 131 -4.80 -19.16 -2.82
N ALA A 132 -3.71 -19.83 -2.41
CA ALA A 132 -3.61 -21.29 -2.49
C ALA A 132 -4.55 -22.02 -1.52
N THR A 133 -5.07 -21.32 -0.50
CA THR A 133 -5.91 -21.89 0.57
C THR A 133 -7.35 -21.43 0.53
N ALA A 134 -7.72 -20.56 -0.42
CA ALA A 134 -8.78 -19.56 -0.25
C ALA A 134 -8.52 -18.63 0.95
N ALA A 135 -9.14 -17.46 0.91
CA ALA A 135 -9.02 -16.45 1.95
C ALA A 135 -10.24 -15.51 1.95
N SER A 136 -10.53 -14.90 3.10
CA SER A 136 -11.50 -13.81 3.21
C SER A 136 -10.77 -12.52 3.55
N LEU A 137 -11.00 -11.47 2.77
CA LEU A 137 -10.45 -10.14 2.98
C LEU A 137 -11.55 -9.20 3.46
N VAL A 138 -11.27 -8.47 4.53
CA VAL A 138 -12.11 -7.38 5.01
C VAL A 138 -11.49 -6.07 4.56
N ILE A 139 -12.31 -5.21 3.94
CA ILE A 139 -11.94 -3.86 3.54
C ILE A 139 -12.60 -2.88 4.49
N ARG A 140 -11.80 -1.99 5.07
CA ARG A 140 -12.26 -0.94 5.99
C ARG A 140 -11.88 0.43 5.47
N THR A 141 -12.58 1.45 5.96
CA THR A 141 -12.12 2.85 5.83
C THR A 141 -11.60 3.36 7.17
N LYS A 142 -10.87 4.49 7.14
CA LYS A 142 -10.28 5.19 8.30
C LYS A 142 -9.03 4.50 8.87
N ASP A 143 -9.18 3.35 9.52
CA ASP A 143 -8.12 2.63 10.23
C ASP A 143 -8.50 1.13 10.45
N ALA A 144 -7.63 0.37 11.12
CA ALA A 144 -7.82 -1.06 11.34
C ALA A 144 -9.03 -1.43 12.22
N SER A 145 -9.53 -0.47 13.01
CA SER A 145 -10.76 -0.59 13.81
C SER A 145 -11.94 0.13 13.15
N GLY A 146 -11.73 0.71 11.97
CA GLY A 146 -12.73 1.47 11.24
C GLY A 146 -13.84 0.60 10.63
N PRO A 147 -14.86 1.24 10.06
CA PRO A 147 -16.04 0.55 9.54
C PRO A 147 -15.68 -0.36 8.37
N VAL A 148 -16.20 -1.59 8.43
CA VAL A 148 -16.11 -2.55 7.32
C VAL A 148 -17.03 -2.08 6.20
N ILE A 149 -16.47 -1.97 5.00
CA ILE A 149 -17.23 -1.63 3.79
C ILE A 149 -17.44 -2.84 2.88
N ALA A 150 -16.58 -3.85 2.97
CA ALA A 150 -16.70 -5.08 2.19
C ALA A 150 -16.05 -6.27 2.87
N GLU A 151 -16.59 -7.46 2.61
CA GLU A 151 -15.92 -8.73 2.82
C GLU A 151 -15.83 -9.46 1.47
N VAL A 152 -14.62 -9.79 1.04
CA VAL A 152 -14.33 -10.36 -0.27
C VAL A 152 -13.66 -11.72 -0.13
N ASN A 153 -14.30 -12.75 -0.66
CA ASN A 153 -13.77 -14.11 -0.66
C ASN A 153 -12.90 -14.33 -1.91
N ILE A 154 -11.64 -14.69 -1.69
CA ILE A 154 -10.70 -15.06 -2.75
C ILE A 154 -10.76 -16.58 -2.91
N PRO A 155 -11.08 -17.09 -4.11
CA PRO A 155 -11.20 -18.52 -4.34
C PRO A 155 -9.85 -19.23 -4.20
N LYS A 156 -9.91 -20.52 -3.88
CA LYS A 156 -8.73 -21.38 -3.82
C LYS A 156 -8.15 -21.57 -5.22
N GLY A 157 -6.87 -21.29 -5.40
CA GLY A 157 -6.15 -21.52 -6.64
C GLY A 157 -4.76 -20.89 -6.66
N SER A 158 -3.98 -21.20 -7.70
CA SER A 158 -2.67 -20.60 -7.95
C SER A 158 -2.73 -19.36 -8.85
N ASN A 159 -3.87 -19.12 -9.50
CA ASN A 159 -4.02 -18.02 -10.46
C ASN A 159 -4.47 -16.73 -9.77
N TRP A 160 -4.11 -15.60 -10.38
CA TRP A 160 -4.67 -14.30 -10.02
C TRP A 160 -6.13 -14.21 -10.44
N HIS A 161 -6.99 -13.77 -9.52
CA HIS A 161 -8.39 -13.52 -9.77
C HIS A 161 -8.71 -12.04 -9.57
N ILE A 162 -9.55 -11.48 -10.43
CA ILE A 162 -10.20 -10.19 -10.18
C ILE A 162 -11.57 -10.50 -9.59
N VAL A 163 -11.71 -10.32 -8.28
CA VAL A 163 -12.97 -10.54 -7.56
C VAL A 163 -13.68 -9.21 -7.38
N LYS A 164 -14.92 -9.13 -7.83
CA LYS A 164 -15.77 -7.93 -7.66
C LYS A 164 -16.80 -8.17 -6.56
N LYS A 165 -16.99 -7.18 -5.69
CA LYS A 165 -17.97 -7.25 -4.59
C LYS A 165 -18.67 -5.91 -4.39
N SER A 166 -19.96 -5.96 -4.08
CA SER A 166 -20.70 -4.77 -3.61
C SER A 166 -20.18 -4.31 -2.26
N ILE A 167 -20.13 -3.00 -2.05
CA ILE A 167 -19.66 -2.40 -0.80
C ILE A 167 -20.75 -1.57 -0.14
N ALA A 168 -20.64 -1.39 1.18
CA ALA A 168 -21.39 -0.33 1.86
C ALA A 168 -20.99 1.02 1.28
N ALA A 169 -21.98 1.89 1.03
CA ALA A 169 -21.76 3.16 0.34
C ALA A 169 -20.67 4.00 1.03
N VAL A 170 -19.58 4.25 0.31
CA VAL A 170 -18.49 5.11 0.79
C VAL A 170 -18.79 6.55 0.38
N GLN A 171 -18.88 7.43 1.37
CA GLN A 171 -19.14 8.85 1.13
C GLN A 171 -17.95 9.52 0.41
N PRO A 172 -18.20 10.55 -0.40
CA PRO A 172 -17.15 11.31 -1.08
C PRO A 172 -16.03 11.84 -0.16
N GLY A 173 -14.91 12.20 -0.80
CA GLY A 173 -13.72 12.77 -0.19
C GLY A 173 -12.62 11.75 0.12
N ILE A 174 -11.53 12.26 0.66
CA ILE A 174 -10.34 11.47 1.00
C ILE A 174 -10.64 10.50 2.14
N LYS A 175 -10.33 9.22 1.94
CA LYS A 175 -10.37 8.14 2.94
C LYS A 175 -9.02 7.42 2.99
N ASN A 176 -8.74 6.82 4.14
CA ASN A 176 -7.75 5.75 4.23
C ASN A 176 -8.45 4.41 4.06
N LEU A 177 -7.76 3.45 3.47
CA LEU A 177 -8.23 2.09 3.26
C LEU A 177 -7.40 1.13 4.08
N VAL A 178 -8.04 0.14 4.67
CA VAL A 178 -7.38 -1.02 5.28
C VAL A 178 -7.84 -2.28 4.58
N VAL A 179 -6.89 -3.12 4.19
CA VAL A 179 -7.15 -4.47 3.70
C VAL A 179 -6.61 -5.45 4.74
N GLN A 180 -7.48 -6.29 5.28
CA GLN A 180 -7.19 -7.19 6.39
C GLN A 180 -7.58 -8.62 6.03
N LEU A 181 -6.72 -9.58 6.34
CA LEU A 181 -7.04 -11.00 6.26
C LEU A 181 -7.94 -11.39 7.45
N LYS A 182 -9.12 -11.92 7.13
CA LYS A 182 -10.09 -12.42 8.10
C LYS A 182 -9.99 -13.94 8.19
N GLY A 183 -9.77 -14.44 9.41
CA GLY A 183 -9.65 -15.87 9.67
C GLY A 183 -8.36 -16.47 9.10
N ASN A 184 -8.35 -17.80 8.99
CA ASN A 184 -7.18 -18.54 8.51
C ASN A 184 -7.05 -18.46 6.99
N GLY A 185 -5.82 -18.54 6.51
CA GLY A 185 -5.49 -18.60 5.09
C GLY A 185 -4.25 -17.79 4.77
N LYS A 186 -3.88 -17.80 3.50
CA LYS A 186 -2.84 -16.92 2.95
C LYS A 186 -3.35 -16.28 1.68
N VAL A 187 -3.12 -15.00 1.50
CA VAL A 187 -3.52 -14.28 0.29
C VAL A 187 -2.44 -13.31 -0.14
N ASP A 188 -2.17 -13.35 -1.43
CA ASP A 188 -1.36 -12.37 -2.12
C ASP A 188 -2.32 -11.35 -2.76
N VAL A 189 -2.11 -10.07 -2.49
CA VAL A 189 -2.94 -8.97 -2.99
C VAL A 189 -2.08 -8.04 -3.83
N ASP A 190 -2.49 -7.81 -5.07
CA ASP A 190 -1.83 -6.87 -5.98
C ASP A 190 -2.47 -5.48 -5.83
N TRP A 191 -3.67 -5.28 -6.38
CA TRP A 191 -4.35 -4.00 -6.34
C TRP A 191 -5.83 -4.10 -5.98
N ILE A 192 -6.38 -2.97 -5.54
CA ILE A 192 -7.82 -2.75 -5.40
C ILE A 192 -8.26 -1.52 -6.20
N SER A 193 -9.51 -1.49 -6.65
CA SER A 193 -10.12 -0.36 -7.37
C SER A 193 -11.62 -0.29 -7.07
N PHE A 194 -12.17 0.91 -6.97
CA PHE A 194 -13.57 1.15 -6.61
C PHE A 194 -14.38 1.69 -7.78
N GLN A 195 -15.67 1.35 -7.83
CA GLN A 195 -16.63 1.85 -8.83
C GLN A 195 -17.99 2.16 -8.18
#